data_AF-A0A0M0G538-F1
#
_entry.id   AF-A0A0M0G538-F1
#
_cell.length_a   1.000
_cell.length_b   1.000
_cell.length_c   1.000
_cell.angle_alpha   90.00
_cell.angle_beta   90.00
_cell.angle_gamma   90.00
#
_symmetry.space_group_name_H-M   'P 1'
#
loop_
_entity.id
_entity.type
_entity.pdbx_description
1 polymer ?
#
loop_
_entity_poly.entity_id
_entity_poly.type
_entity_poly.pdbx_seq_one_letter_code
_entity_poly.pdbx_strand_id
1 'polypeptide(L)'
;MRKPILIVIGITALITLIISIPNITAQAKWYAFERHKNVDTVTKTVTLHDLADMLHDQRTLAGELQDSSTYSLIGDQVRKGLDDASRHEVYLQQHDEIDSIKIRLPITSYKDKNKAIEFISGEGEVVETYRKE
;
A
#
# COMPACT_ATOMS: atom_id res chain seq x y z
N MET A 1 -32.91 31.99 -23.78
CA MET A 1 -32.66 31.40 -22.45
C MET A 1 -32.46 32.50 -21.42
N ARG A 2 -33.11 32.41 -20.26
CA ARG A 2 -32.99 33.44 -19.20
C ARG A 2 -31.58 33.35 -18.60
N LYS A 3 -30.82 34.46 -18.63
CA LYS A 3 -29.46 34.60 -18.05
C LYS A 3 -29.24 33.88 -16.71
N PRO A 4 -30.16 33.84 -15.73
CA PRO A 4 -29.99 33.06 -14.49
C PRO A 4 -29.81 31.55 -14.72
N ILE A 5 -30.44 30.96 -15.74
CA ILE A 5 -30.33 29.52 -16.03
C ILE A 5 -28.91 29.17 -16.52
N LEU A 6 -28.31 30.02 -17.34
CA LEU A 6 -26.93 29.83 -17.81
C LEU A 6 -25.90 29.96 -16.68
N ILE A 7 -26.14 30.88 -15.73
CA ILE A 7 -25.29 31.04 -14.54
C ILE A 7 -25.39 29.81 -13.64
N VAL A 8 -26.61 29.30 -13.39
CA VAL A 8 -26.82 28.10 -12.56
C VAL A 8 -26.18 26.86 -13.21
N ILE A 9 -26.32 26.68 -14.52
CA ILE A 9 -25.66 25.58 -15.26
C ILE A 9 -24.13 25.71 -15.16
N GLY A 10 -23.59 26.92 -15.37
CA GLY A 10 -22.15 27.17 -15.27
C GLY A 10 -21.57 26.87 -13.88
N ILE A 11 -22.26 27.27 -12.81
CA ILE A 11 -21.85 26.99 -11.43
C ILE A 11 -21.93 25.49 -11.15
N THR A 12 -23.00 24.82 -11.59
CA THR A 12 -23.17 23.37 -11.39
C THR A 12 -22.04 22.59 -12.08
N ALA A 13 -21.72 22.93 -13.34
CA ALA A 13 -20.62 22.31 -14.07
C ALA A 13 -19.25 22.55 -13.42
N LEU A 14 -19.04 23.74 -12.86
CA LEU A 14 -17.81 24.09 -12.14
C LEU A 14 -17.66 23.27 -10.85
N ILE A 15 -18.74 23.11 -10.08
CA ILE A 15 -18.74 22.31 -8.85
C ILE A 15 -18.43 20.84 -9.15
N THR A 16 -19.07 20.26 -10.18
CA THR A 16 -18.79 18.87 -10.59
C THR A 16 -17.35 18.66 -11.04
N LEU A 17 -16.76 19.67 -11.69
CA LEU A 17 -15.35 19.62 -12.11
C LEU A 17 -14.41 19.60 -10.89
N ILE A 18 -14.64 20.49 -9.92
CA ILE A 18 -13.82 20.60 -8.70
C ILE A 18 -13.84 19.29 -7.89
N ILE A 19 -15.02 18.68 -7.73
CA ILE A 19 -15.17 17.41 -6.98
C ILE A 19 -14.39 16.26 -7.66
N SER A 20 -14.18 16.33 -8.97
CA SER A 20 -13.53 15.26 -9.74
C SER A 20 -11.99 15.35 -9.75
N ILE A 21 -11.40 16.49 -9.36
CA ILE A 21 -9.95 16.72 -9.41
C ILE A 21 -9.16 15.67 -8.60
N PRO A 22 -9.52 15.33 -7.34
CA PRO A 22 -8.79 14.33 -6.55
C PRO A 22 -8.72 12.96 -7.23
N ASN A 23 -9.81 12.52 -7.88
CA ASN A 23 -9.85 11.24 -8.58
C ASN A 23 -8.92 11.24 -9.80
N ILE A 24 -8.86 12.35 -10.54
CA ILE A 24 -7.96 12.49 -11.69
C ILE A 24 -6.50 12.45 -11.23
N THR A 25 -6.16 13.13 -10.13
CA THR A 25 -4.79 13.14 -9.61
C THR A 25 -4.35 11.76 -9.11
N ALA A 26 -5.20 11.07 -8.38
CA ALA A 26 -4.92 9.72 -7.91
C ALA A 26 -4.73 8.73 -9.08
N GLN A 27 -5.56 8.81 -10.12
CA GLN A 27 -5.44 7.97 -11.32
C GLN A 27 -4.15 8.24 -12.11
N ALA A 28 -3.81 9.51 -12.32
CA ALA A 28 -2.56 9.87 -13.01
C ALA A 28 -1.33 9.37 -12.24
N LYS A 29 -1.37 9.45 -10.90
CA LYS A 29 -0.29 8.95 -10.04
C LYS A 29 -0.24 7.44 -10.00
N TRP A 30 -1.37 6.78 -9.94
CA TRP A 30 -1.48 5.33 -10.06
C TRP A 30 -0.86 4.82 -11.35
N TYR A 31 -1.16 5.47 -12.48
CA TYR A 31 -0.54 5.14 -13.76
C TYR A 31 0.98 5.28 -13.75
N ALA A 32 1.49 6.37 -13.16
CA ALA A 32 2.92 6.58 -13.03
C ALA A 32 3.58 5.55 -12.10
N PHE A 33 2.90 5.18 -11.01
CA PHE A 33 3.32 4.12 -10.10
C PHE A 33 3.44 2.78 -10.84
N GLU A 34 2.40 2.33 -11.52
CA GLU A 34 2.41 1.04 -12.24
C GLU A 34 3.51 0.95 -13.31
N ARG A 35 3.84 2.07 -13.96
CA ARG A 35 4.91 2.09 -14.99
C ARG A 35 6.33 2.11 -14.43
N HIS A 36 6.55 2.63 -13.23
CA HIS A 36 7.89 2.90 -12.73
C HIS A 36 8.20 2.26 -11.38
N LYS A 37 7.25 1.51 -10.80
CA LYS A 37 7.54 0.69 -9.64
C LYS A 37 8.60 -0.35 -9.99
N ASN A 38 9.51 -0.60 -9.04
CA ASN A 38 10.38 -1.75 -9.09
C ASN A 38 9.89 -2.78 -8.07
N VAL A 39 9.99 -4.07 -8.41
CA VAL A 39 9.65 -5.16 -7.49
C VAL A 39 10.87 -6.03 -7.33
N ASP A 40 11.44 -5.99 -6.13
CA ASP A 40 12.57 -6.83 -5.76
C ASP A 40 12.13 -7.90 -4.76
N THR A 41 12.97 -8.90 -4.53
CA THR A 41 12.74 -9.91 -3.49
C THR A 41 13.81 -9.82 -2.43
N VAL A 42 13.39 -9.70 -1.17
CA VAL A 42 14.29 -9.65 -0.01
C VAL A 42 14.12 -10.93 0.80
N THR A 43 15.22 -11.64 1.04
CA THR A 43 15.23 -12.82 1.93
C THR A 43 15.74 -12.40 3.31
N LYS A 44 14.97 -12.67 4.36
CA LYS A 44 15.39 -12.40 5.75
C LYS A 44 14.81 -13.40 6.73
N THR A 45 15.49 -13.62 7.84
CA THR A 45 14.96 -14.35 8.99
C THR A 45 14.25 -13.38 9.91
N VAL A 46 13.02 -13.70 10.31
CA VAL A 46 12.15 -12.84 11.11
C VAL A 46 11.47 -13.64 12.20
N THR A 47 11.37 -13.05 13.38
CA THR A 47 10.56 -13.54 14.48
C THR A 47 9.11 -13.07 14.33
N LEU A 48 8.22 -13.53 15.21
CA LEU A 48 6.85 -12.99 15.30
C LEU A 48 6.86 -11.49 15.59
N HIS A 49 7.76 -11.03 16.47
CA HIS A 49 7.86 -9.61 16.83
C HIS A 49 8.30 -8.77 15.64
N ASP A 50 9.31 -9.22 14.89
CA ASP A 50 9.77 -8.51 13.69
C ASP A 50 8.65 -8.40 12.65
N LEU A 51 7.86 -9.46 12.45
CA LEU A 51 6.71 -9.45 11.54
C LEU A 51 5.64 -8.46 11.99
N ALA A 52 5.28 -8.48 13.27
CA ALA A 52 4.30 -7.55 13.83
C ALA A 52 4.72 -6.08 13.63
N ASP A 53 5.99 -5.75 13.87
CA ASP A 53 6.52 -4.40 13.70
C ASP A 53 6.51 -3.96 12.23
N MET A 54 6.97 -4.82 11.32
CA MET A 54 6.94 -4.52 9.88
C MET A 54 5.52 -4.31 9.35
N LEU A 55 4.57 -5.14 9.78
CA LEU A 55 3.17 -5.01 9.40
C LEU A 55 2.53 -3.76 10.02
N HIS A 56 2.93 -3.39 11.24
CA HIS A 56 2.48 -2.15 11.86
C HIS A 56 2.94 -0.92 11.05
N ASP A 57 4.22 -0.85 10.69
CA ASP A 57 4.77 0.22 9.85
C ASP A 57 4.06 0.30 8.51
N GLN A 58 3.84 -0.85 7.87
CA GLN A 58 3.13 -0.91 6.59
C GLN A 58 1.67 -0.47 6.70
N ARG A 59 0.98 -0.80 7.81
CA ARG A 59 -0.40 -0.35 8.06
C ARG A 59 -0.46 1.16 8.22
N THR A 60 0.50 1.76 8.91
CA THR A 60 0.62 3.22 9.06
C THR A 60 0.83 3.89 7.71
N LEU A 61 1.78 3.39 6.91
CA LEU A 61 2.02 3.88 5.55
C LEU A 61 0.77 3.76 4.66
N ALA A 62 0.05 2.64 4.71
CA ALA A 62 -1.18 2.46 3.95
C ALA A 62 -2.21 3.54 4.32
N GLY A 63 -2.42 3.81 5.62
CA GLY A 63 -3.32 4.84 6.09
C GLY A 63 -2.95 6.24 5.58
N GLU A 64 -1.69 6.64 5.74
CA GLU A 64 -1.20 7.94 5.25
C GLU A 64 -1.40 8.14 3.74
N LEU A 65 -1.22 7.07 2.96
CA LEU A 65 -1.39 7.13 1.51
C LEU A 65 -2.86 7.13 1.11
N GLN A 66 -3.71 6.32 1.77
CA GLN A 66 -5.16 6.27 1.53
C GLN A 66 -5.84 7.62 1.80
N ASP A 67 -5.39 8.34 2.82
CA ASP A 67 -5.90 9.67 3.16
C ASP A 67 -5.40 10.78 2.20
N SER A 68 -4.48 10.44 1.29
CA SER A 68 -3.97 11.38 0.29
C SER A 68 -4.82 11.42 -0.98
N SER A 69 -5.23 12.61 -1.41
CA SER A 69 -5.87 12.84 -2.72
C SER A 69 -5.01 12.45 -3.93
N THR A 70 -3.71 12.25 -3.71
CA THR A 70 -2.72 12.02 -4.76
C THR A 70 -2.26 10.56 -4.80
N TYR A 71 -2.19 9.90 -3.64
CA TYR A 71 -1.60 8.57 -3.50
C TYR A 71 -2.58 7.50 -3.00
N SER A 72 -3.87 7.81 -2.89
CA SER A 72 -4.89 6.90 -2.33
C SER A 72 -4.86 5.50 -2.94
N LEU A 73 -4.82 5.42 -4.28
CA LEU A 73 -4.76 4.14 -5.00
C LEU A 73 -3.47 3.35 -4.75
N ILE A 74 -2.35 4.02 -4.46
CA ILE A 74 -1.12 3.34 -4.03
C ILE A 74 -1.30 2.82 -2.60
N GLY A 75 -1.94 3.59 -1.72
CA GLY A 75 -2.29 3.17 -0.37
C GLY A 75 -3.12 1.88 -0.35
N ASP A 76 -4.04 1.72 -1.29
CA ASP A 76 -4.81 0.47 -1.44
C ASP A 76 -3.93 -0.74 -1.79
N GLN A 77 -2.88 -0.56 -2.58
CA GLN A 77 -1.90 -1.63 -2.82
C GLN A 77 -1.04 -1.94 -1.60
N VAL A 78 -0.62 -0.91 -0.86
CA VAL A 78 0.12 -1.11 0.38
C VAL A 78 -0.72 -1.92 1.38
N ARG A 79 -2.02 -1.58 1.48
CA ARG A 79 -2.99 -2.33 2.28
C ARG A 79 -3.13 -3.78 1.82
N LYS A 80 -3.27 -4.01 0.53
CA LYS A 80 -3.37 -5.37 -0.01
C LYS A 80 -2.12 -6.21 0.32
N GLY A 81 -0.93 -5.64 0.14
CA GLY A 81 0.32 -6.32 0.48
C GLY A 81 0.46 -6.60 1.98
N LEU A 82 -0.07 -5.72 2.84
CA LEU A 82 -0.17 -5.94 4.29
C LEU A 82 -1.05 -7.15 4.59
N ASP A 83 -2.26 -7.16 4.02
CA ASP A 83 -3.23 -8.23 4.25
C ASP A 83 -2.65 -9.58 3.79
N ASP A 84 -1.96 -9.59 2.64
CA ASP A 84 -1.29 -10.78 2.13
C ASP A 84 -0.17 -11.26 3.07
N ALA A 85 0.72 -10.37 3.52
CA ALA A 85 1.86 -10.71 4.38
C ALA A 85 1.46 -11.06 5.83
N SER A 86 0.30 -10.60 6.30
CA SER A 86 -0.22 -10.88 7.64
C SER A 86 -0.45 -12.38 7.91
N ARG A 87 -0.56 -13.19 6.86
CA ARG A 87 -0.69 -14.64 6.97
C ARG A 87 0.50 -15.29 7.68
N HIS A 88 1.70 -14.73 7.55
CA HIS A 88 2.90 -15.24 8.23
C HIS A 88 2.90 -14.92 9.72
N GLU A 89 2.36 -13.76 10.11
CA GLU A 89 2.17 -13.41 11.52
C GLU A 89 1.18 -14.39 12.17
N VAL A 90 0.03 -14.65 11.52
CA VAL A 90 -0.96 -15.62 11.99
C VAL A 90 -0.37 -17.02 12.09
N TYR A 91 0.43 -17.44 11.11
CA TYR A 91 1.12 -18.73 11.14
C TYR A 91 2.02 -18.87 12.37
N LEU A 92 2.89 -17.89 12.65
CA LEU A 92 3.75 -17.91 13.83
C LEU A 92 2.97 -17.84 15.14
N GLN A 93 1.84 -17.14 15.19
CA GLN A 93 0.97 -17.12 16.38
C GLN A 93 0.32 -18.49 16.66
N GLN A 94 0.09 -19.30 15.62
CA GLN A 94 -0.51 -20.63 15.74
C GLN A 94 0.51 -21.74 15.98
N HIS A 95 1.79 -21.46 15.78
CA HIS A 95 2.90 -22.42 15.90
C HIS A 95 3.93 -21.91 16.91
N ASP A 96 3.62 -22.04 18.20
CA ASP A 96 4.46 -21.56 19.29
C ASP A 96 5.78 -22.33 19.43
N GLU A 97 5.93 -23.48 18.79
CA GLU A 97 7.16 -24.24 18.67
C GLU A 97 8.19 -23.60 17.72
N ILE A 98 7.75 -22.68 16.85
CA ILE A 98 8.60 -21.96 15.91
C ILE A 98 9.08 -20.66 16.56
N ASP A 99 10.39 -20.43 16.54
CA ASP A 99 11.02 -19.21 17.03
C ASP A 99 11.06 -18.13 15.95
N SER A 100 11.46 -18.52 14.73
CA SER A 100 11.59 -17.62 13.59
C SER A 100 11.41 -18.34 12.26
N ILE A 101 11.12 -17.57 11.21
CA ILE A 101 11.04 -18.05 9.83
C ILE A 101 11.99 -17.27 8.93
N LYS A 102 12.59 -17.96 7.97
CA LYS A 102 13.27 -17.32 6.84
C LYS A 102 12.25 -17.11 5.74
N ILE A 103 11.97 -15.86 5.41
CA ILE A 103 10.96 -15.46 4.44
C ILE A 103 11.57 -14.70 3.27
N ARG A 104 11.05 -14.96 2.07
CA ARG A 104 11.27 -14.19 0.84
C ARG A 104 10.10 -13.27 0.59
N LEU A 105 10.28 -11.97 0.84
CA LEU A 105 9.24 -10.97 0.67
C LEU A 105 9.41 -10.21 -0.65
N PRO A 106 8.35 -10.06 -1.45
CA PRO A 106 8.34 -9.12 -2.57
C PRO A 106 8.23 -7.70 -2.02
N ILE A 107 9.24 -6.87 -2.29
CA ILE A 107 9.27 -5.46 -1.89
C ILE A 107 9.07 -4.62 -3.14
N THR A 108 7.99 -3.85 -3.16
CA THR A 108 7.77 -2.84 -4.19
C THR A 108 8.36 -1.51 -3.72
N SER A 109 9.21 -0.92 -4.57
CA SER A 109 9.70 0.45 -4.40
C SER A 109 9.20 1.35 -5.52
N TYR A 110 8.84 2.58 -5.17
CA TYR A 110 8.44 3.61 -6.11
C TYR A 110 8.95 4.96 -5.64
N LYS A 111 9.64 5.67 -6.53
CA LYS A 111 10.16 7.01 -6.27
C LYS A 111 9.46 8.02 -7.16
N ASP A 112 8.75 8.93 -6.52
CA ASP A 112 8.24 10.16 -7.11
C ASP A 112 9.12 11.34 -6.67
N LYS A 113 8.98 12.50 -7.32
CA LYS A 113 9.78 13.69 -6.99
C LYS A 113 9.67 14.11 -5.51
N ASN A 114 8.51 13.84 -4.90
CA ASN A 114 8.18 14.31 -3.55
C ASN A 114 8.19 13.20 -2.49
N LYS A 115 8.19 11.93 -2.89
CA LYS A 115 8.04 10.80 -1.96
C LYS A 115 8.70 9.55 -2.52
N ALA A 116 9.39 8.81 -1.64
CA ALA A 116 9.75 7.43 -1.88
C ALA A 116 8.78 6.54 -1.10
N ILE A 117 8.26 5.50 -1.74
CA ILE A 117 7.33 4.55 -1.16
C ILE A 117 7.96 3.17 -1.32
N GLU A 118 8.11 2.46 -0.23
CA GLU A 118 8.61 1.09 -0.20
C GLU A 118 7.71 0.26 0.72
N PHE A 119 7.28 -0.91 0.26
CA PHE A 119 6.35 -1.75 1.00
C PHE A 119 6.38 -3.20 0.53
N ILE A 120 5.93 -4.12 1.39
CA ILE A 120 5.72 -5.52 1.05
C ILE A 120 4.50 -5.62 0.13
N SER A 121 4.68 -6.09 -1.09
CA SER A 121 3.63 -6.06 -2.13
C SER A 121 2.93 -7.39 -2.36
N GLY A 122 3.10 -8.35 -1.45
CA GLY A 122 2.47 -9.67 -1.53
C GLY A 122 2.87 -10.55 -0.35
N GLU A 123 2.32 -11.76 -0.33
CA GLU A 123 2.45 -12.69 0.81
C GLU A 123 3.91 -13.02 1.12
N GLY A 124 4.71 -13.29 0.08
CA GLY A 124 6.05 -13.83 0.26
C GLY A 124 6.05 -15.32 0.62
N GLU A 125 7.23 -15.93 0.56
CA GLU A 125 7.41 -17.38 0.66
C GLU A 125 8.26 -17.72 1.88
N VAL A 126 7.78 -18.62 2.73
CA VAL A 126 8.59 -19.20 3.81
C VAL A 126 9.56 -20.20 3.19
N VAL A 127 10.86 -19.92 3.33
CA VAL A 127 11.95 -20.74 2.81
C VAL A 127 12.43 -21.74 3.86
N GLU A 128 12.40 -21.35 5.14
CA GLU A 128 12.93 -22.17 6.24
C GLU A 128 12.25 -21.78 7.57
N THR A 129 12.13 -22.72 8.50
CA THR A 129 11.57 -22.51 9.84
C THR A 129 12.57 -22.92 10.91
N TYR A 130 12.76 -22.10 11.93
CA TYR A 130 13.65 -22.38 13.05
C TYR A 130 12.83 -22.58 14.32
N ARG A 131 13.01 -23.72 14.99
CA ARG A 131 12.26 -24.08 16.20
C ARG A 131 12.99 -23.67 17.46
N LYS A 132 12.23 -23.48 18.54
CA LYS A 132 12.77 -23.27 19.88
C LYS A 132 13.50 -24.54 20.35
N GLU A 133 14.66 -24.37 20.98
CA GLU A 133 15.40 -25.44 21.63
C GLU A 133 14.75 -25.88 22.96
#